data_AF-A0A9Q3PK93-F1
#
_entry.id   AF-A0A9Q3PK93-F1
#
_cell.length_a   1.000
_cell.length_b   1.000
_cell.length_c   1.000
_cell.angle_alpha   90.00
_cell.angle_beta   90.00
_cell.angle_gamma   90.00
#
_symmetry.space_group_name_H-M   'P 1'
#
loop_
_entity.id
_entity.type
_entity.pdbx_description
1 polymer ?
#
loop_
_entity_poly.entity_id
_entity_poly.type
_entity_poly.pdbx_seq_one_letter_code
_entity_poly.pdbx_strand_id
1 'polypeptide(L)'
;MSYIPHRLTSAQWTKIHQLFGTKLFFSTAYHPQTDGLAERMMQTLKDMVRRFFVYGLEFKECDGFTHDWCTFLPALELAYKTSIHASTNQTPAVLEKGFNPRLSQDSLRKYLVELHPTASSFKEMLYKARKHAVRCMEC
;
A
#
# COMPACT_ATOMS: atom_id res chain seq x y z
N MET A 1 -17.80 16.95 -1.07
CA MET A 1 -19.08 16.19 -1.08
C MET A 1 -18.72 14.75 -0.80
N SER A 2 -18.81 14.33 0.46
CA SER A 2 -18.41 12.98 0.90
C SER A 2 -19.49 11.99 0.47
N TYR A 3 -19.24 11.29 -0.64
CA TYR A 3 -20.18 10.32 -1.22
C TYR A 3 -19.94 8.95 -0.59
N ILE A 4 -20.87 8.49 0.25
CA ILE A 4 -20.86 7.09 0.69
C ILE A 4 -21.23 6.22 -0.51
N PRO A 5 -20.41 5.23 -0.89
CA PRO A 5 -20.71 4.35 -2.00
C PRO A 5 -22.03 3.59 -1.77
N HIS A 6 -22.93 3.60 -2.76
CA HIS A 6 -24.21 2.86 -2.72
C HIS A 6 -24.06 1.37 -2.37
N ARG A 7 -22.90 0.78 -2.66
CA ARG A 7 -22.59 -0.62 -2.30
C ARG A 7 -22.52 -0.83 -0.80
N LEU A 8 -22.03 0.16 -0.05
CA LEU A 8 -21.90 0.13 1.41
C LEU A 8 -23.23 0.37 2.14
N THR A 9 -24.27 0.85 1.45
CA THR A 9 -25.63 0.99 2.00
C THR A 9 -26.58 -0.12 1.53
N SER A 10 -26.08 -1.09 0.77
CA SER A 10 -26.88 -2.17 0.22
C SER A 10 -27.41 -3.13 1.31
N ALA A 11 -28.60 -3.70 1.09
CA ALA A 11 -29.19 -4.67 2.01
C ALA A 11 -28.31 -5.91 2.20
N GLN A 12 -27.54 -6.29 1.18
CA GLN A 12 -26.57 -7.38 1.24
C GLN A 12 -25.43 -7.07 2.21
N TRP A 13 -24.87 -5.86 2.13
CA TRP A 13 -23.80 -5.40 3.02
C TRP A 13 -24.28 -5.34 4.48
N THR A 14 -25.47 -4.81 4.72
CA THR A 14 -26.07 -4.78 6.07
C THR A 14 -26.24 -6.18 6.65
N LYS A 15 -26.72 -7.14 5.84
CA LYS A 15 -26.85 -8.54 6.29
C LYS A 15 -25.51 -9.18 6.62
N ILE A 16 -24.48 -8.94 5.82
CA ILE A 16 -23.12 -9.44 6.09
C ILE A 16 -22.63 -8.92 7.46
N HIS A 17 -22.75 -7.62 7.72
CA HIS A 17 -22.32 -7.04 8.99
C HIS A 17 -23.11 -7.56 10.20
N GLN A 18 -24.42 -7.80 10.03
CA GLN A 18 -25.25 -8.45 11.06
C GLN A 18 -24.77 -9.88 11.37
N LEU A 19 -24.43 -10.67 10.35
CA LEU A 19 -23.91 -12.03 10.53
C LEU A 19 -22.57 -12.05 11.27
N PHE A 20 -21.69 -11.08 11.00
CA PHE A 20 -20.42 -10.93 11.70
C PHE A 20 -20.54 -10.22 13.06
N GLY A 21 -21.76 -9.84 13.49
CA GLY A 21 -21.97 -9.15 14.77
C GLY A 21 -21.40 -7.74 14.83
N THR A 22 -21.15 -7.11 13.69
CA THR A 22 -20.55 -5.78 13.60
C THR A 22 -21.60 -4.71 13.33
N LYS A 23 -21.44 -3.53 13.93
CA LYS A 23 -22.34 -2.39 13.72
C LYS A 23 -21.78 -1.46 12.65
N LEU A 24 -22.60 -1.13 11.66
CA LEU A 24 -22.26 -0.16 10.62
C LEU A 24 -22.53 1.26 11.11
N PHE A 25 -21.51 2.11 11.02
CA PHE A 25 -21.62 3.55 11.22
C PHE A 25 -21.28 4.26 9.91
N PHE A 26 -22.19 5.09 9.43
CA PHE A 26 -22.00 5.86 8.21
C PHE A 26 -21.62 7.30 8.58
N SER A 27 -20.60 7.84 7.94
CA SER A 27 -20.27 9.26 8.02
C SER A 27 -21.42 10.09 7.41
N THR A 28 -21.83 11.18 8.04
CA THR A 28 -22.85 12.05 7.45
C THR A 28 -22.20 12.92 6.37
N ALA A 29 -22.94 13.27 5.31
CA ALA A 29 -22.42 14.04 4.16
C ALA A 29 -21.80 15.41 4.52
N TYR A 30 -21.99 15.88 5.77
CA TYR A 30 -21.54 17.17 6.28
C TYR A 30 -20.65 17.07 7.53
N HIS A 31 -20.12 15.89 7.89
CA HIS A 31 -19.09 15.75 8.94
C HIS A 31 -17.86 15.00 8.42
N PRO A 32 -16.89 15.72 7.83
CA PRO A 32 -15.60 15.17 7.39
C PRO A 32 -14.73 14.66 8.56
N GLN A 33 -15.06 15.03 9.80
CA GLN A 33 -14.24 14.74 10.98
C GLN A 33 -14.16 13.24 11.31
N THR A 34 -15.21 12.47 11.01
CA THR A 34 -15.27 11.05 11.37
C THR A 34 -14.54 10.16 10.35
N ASP A 35 -14.48 10.56 9.07
CA ASP A 35 -13.94 9.75 7.97
C ASP A 35 -12.58 10.27 7.44
N GLY A 36 -12.15 11.46 7.85
CA GLY A 36 -10.99 12.13 7.26
C GLY A 36 -9.65 11.39 7.44
N LEU A 37 -9.53 10.46 8.39
CA LEU A 37 -8.35 9.59 8.49
C LEU A 37 -8.37 8.47 7.46
N ALA A 38 -9.52 7.79 7.30
CA ALA A 38 -9.67 6.73 6.31
C ALA A 38 -9.65 7.31 4.88
N GLU A 39 -10.26 8.48 4.65
CA GLU A 39 -10.20 9.19 3.38
C GLU A 39 -8.76 9.57 3.01
N ARG A 40 -7.98 10.16 3.92
CA ARG A 40 -6.56 10.48 3.68
C ARG A 40 -5.73 9.23 3.41
N MET A 41 -5.92 8.18 4.21
CA MET A 41 -5.26 6.89 4.00
C MET A 41 -5.55 6.33 2.60
N MET A 42 -6.82 6.34 2.21
CA MET A 42 -7.27 5.86 0.90
C MET A 42 -6.71 6.72 -0.24
N GLN A 43 -6.57 8.03 -0.06
CA GLN A 43 -5.92 8.93 -1.02
C GLN A 43 -4.44 8.60 -1.16
N THR A 44 -3.69 8.46 -0.06
CA THR A 44 -2.27 8.06 -0.10
C THR A 44 -2.09 6.73 -0.82
N LEU A 45 -2.91 5.73 -0.51
CA LEU A 45 -2.85 4.43 -1.20
C LEU A 45 -3.14 4.55 -2.70
N LYS A 46 -4.19 5.30 -3.09
CA LYS A 46 -4.50 5.55 -4.51
C LYS A 46 -3.35 6.24 -5.23
N ASP A 47 -2.70 7.20 -4.59
CA ASP A 47 -1.59 7.93 -5.17
C ASP A 47 -0.32 7.07 -5.24
N MET A 48 -0.06 6.22 -4.25
CA MET A 48 1.02 5.22 -4.34
C MET A 48 0.75 4.24 -5.48
N VAL A 49 -0.47 3.71 -5.61
CA VAL A 49 -0.87 2.84 -6.74
C VAL A 49 -0.67 3.56 -8.08
N ARG A 50 -1.17 4.78 -8.24
CA ARG A 50 -0.97 5.56 -9.48
C ARG A 50 0.51 5.77 -9.77
N ARG A 51 1.27 6.21 -8.78
CA ARG A 51 2.70 6.48 -8.96
C ARG A 51 3.48 5.20 -9.24
N PHE A 52 3.11 4.05 -8.68
CA PHE A 52 3.77 2.77 -8.95
C PHE A 52 3.42 2.17 -10.30
N PHE A 53 2.13 2.12 -10.63
CA PHE A 53 1.62 1.35 -11.77
C PHE A 53 1.43 2.18 -13.03
N VAL A 54 1.03 3.44 -12.89
CA VAL A 54 0.76 4.32 -14.04
C VAL A 54 2.01 5.08 -14.44
N TYR A 55 2.86 5.48 -13.48
CA TYR A 55 3.99 6.39 -13.74
C TYR A 55 5.39 5.86 -13.39
N GLY A 56 5.52 4.81 -12.58
CA GLY A 56 6.75 4.65 -11.76
C GLY A 56 7.51 3.35 -11.88
N LEU A 57 7.05 2.41 -12.69
CA LEU A 57 7.78 1.17 -12.91
C LEU A 57 7.68 0.82 -14.39
N GLU A 58 8.61 1.34 -15.19
CA GLU A 58 8.95 0.77 -16.50
C GLU A 58 9.60 -0.60 -16.31
N PHE A 59 8.86 -1.57 -15.77
CA PHE A 59 9.20 -2.98 -15.89
C PHE A 59 8.55 -3.51 -17.17
N LYS A 60 8.89 -2.90 -18.32
CA LYS A 60 8.64 -3.54 -19.61
C LYS A 60 9.60 -4.72 -19.67
N GLU A 61 9.10 -5.92 -19.43
CA GLU A 61 9.73 -7.09 -20.05
C GLU A 61 9.72 -6.88 -21.57
N CYS A 62 10.64 -7.55 -22.28
CA CYS A 62 10.94 -7.38 -23.71
C CYS A 62 9.71 -7.44 -24.64
N ASP A 63 8.57 -7.89 -24.12
CA ASP A 63 7.34 -8.21 -24.84
C ASP A 63 6.23 -7.15 -24.64
N GLY A 64 6.48 -6.09 -23.86
CA GLY A 64 5.65 -4.88 -23.84
C GLY A 64 4.36 -4.93 -22.98
N PHE A 65 4.13 -5.99 -22.20
CA PHE A 65 2.97 -6.09 -21.31
C PHE A 65 3.39 -6.01 -19.84
N THR A 66 3.10 -4.88 -19.18
CA THR A 66 3.20 -4.75 -17.72
C THR A 66 1.85 -4.30 -17.17
N HIS A 67 0.85 -5.17 -17.24
CA HIS A 67 -0.50 -4.90 -16.71
C HIS A 67 -0.86 -5.73 -15.47
N ASP A 68 0.04 -6.56 -14.94
CA ASP A 68 -0.27 -7.36 -13.76
C ASP A 68 0.06 -6.61 -12.46
N TRP A 69 -0.81 -5.66 -12.11
CA TRP A 69 -0.75 -4.93 -10.85
C TRP A 69 -0.82 -5.86 -9.63
N CYS A 70 -1.47 -7.02 -9.75
CA CYS A 70 -1.61 -8.00 -8.67
C CYS A 70 -0.24 -8.53 -8.20
N THR A 71 0.69 -8.77 -9.13
CA THR A 71 2.03 -9.29 -8.81
C THR A 71 2.85 -8.31 -7.95
N PHE A 72 2.61 -7.01 -8.08
CA PHE A 72 3.34 -5.99 -7.31
C PHE A 72 2.59 -5.51 -6.06
N LEU A 73 1.33 -5.90 -5.84
CA LEU A 73 0.58 -5.55 -4.64
C LEU A 73 1.35 -5.90 -3.34
N PRO A 74 1.99 -7.07 -3.21
CA PRO A 74 2.75 -7.39 -2.00
C PRO A 74 3.93 -6.42 -1.77
N ALA A 75 4.60 -5.98 -2.85
CA ALA A 75 5.70 -5.03 -2.76
C ALA A 75 5.21 -3.63 -2.35
N LEU A 76 4.06 -3.20 -2.89
CA LEU A 76 3.42 -1.94 -2.53
C LEU A 76 2.96 -1.94 -1.06
N GLU A 77 2.29 -3.01 -0.63
CA GLU A 77 1.82 -3.18 0.75
C GLU A 77 2.99 -3.12 1.73
N LEU A 78 4.07 -3.82 1.41
CA LEU A 78 5.29 -3.81 2.22
C LEU A 78 5.88 -2.41 2.33
N ALA A 79 5.95 -1.68 1.22
CA ALA A 79 6.50 -0.34 1.21
C ALA A 79 5.63 0.65 2.00
N TYR A 80 4.30 0.52 1.92
CA TYR A 80 3.37 1.27 2.75
C TYR A 80 3.58 0.96 4.24
N LYS A 81 3.62 -0.33 4.62
CA LYS A 81 3.78 -0.76 6.02
C LYS A 81 5.12 -0.37 6.66
N THR A 82 6.16 -0.15 5.85
CA THR A 82 7.54 0.09 6.32
C THR A 82 8.00 1.54 6.21
N SER A 83 7.24 2.43 5.55
CA SER A 83 7.62 3.85 5.53
C SER A 83 6.93 4.63 6.64
N ILE A 84 7.57 5.72 7.07
CA ILE A 84 7.12 6.54 8.19
C ILE A 84 5.96 7.42 7.71
N HIS A 85 4.87 7.46 8.48
CA HIS A 85 3.74 8.32 8.18
C HIS A 85 3.86 9.65 8.92
N ALA A 86 3.68 10.76 8.20
CA ALA A 86 3.78 12.10 8.78
C ALA A 86 2.79 12.37 9.94
N SER A 87 1.62 11.71 9.93
CA SER A 87 0.62 11.87 10.98
C SER A 87 0.98 11.18 12.30
N THR A 88 1.80 10.14 12.27
CA THR A 88 2.13 9.33 13.44
C THR A 88 3.62 9.33 13.78
N ASN A 89 4.47 9.84 12.89
CA ASN A 89 5.94 9.75 12.94
C ASN A 89 6.46 8.32 13.18
N GLN A 90 5.65 7.31 12.84
CA GLN A 90 5.99 5.89 12.97
C GLN A 90 5.54 5.14 11.73
N THR A 91 6.10 3.95 11.53
CA THR A 91 5.67 3.04 10.46
C THR A 91 4.39 2.31 10.90
N PRO A 92 3.45 2.03 9.99
CA PRO A 92 2.26 1.25 10.32
C PRO A 92 2.58 -0.12 10.92
N ALA A 93 3.64 -0.79 10.46
CA ALA A 93 4.05 -2.08 11.02
C ALA A 93 4.45 -2.00 12.50
N VAL A 94 5.10 -0.92 12.93
CA VAL A 94 5.43 -0.71 14.34
C VAL A 94 4.17 -0.43 15.15
N LEU A 95 3.23 0.36 14.63
CA LEU A 95 1.97 0.65 15.32
C LEU A 95 1.05 -0.59 15.44
N GLU A 96 1.03 -1.45 14.43
CA GLU A 96 0.16 -2.64 14.38
C GLU A 96 0.80 -3.83 15.13
N LYS A 97 2.11 -4.05 14.95
CA LYS A 97 2.79 -5.28 15.38
C LYS A 97 3.94 -5.06 16.36
N GLY A 98 4.34 -3.81 16.62
CA GLY A 98 5.46 -3.47 17.49
C GLY A 98 6.85 -3.61 16.85
N PHE A 99 6.95 -4.05 15.59
CA PHE A 99 8.23 -4.18 14.89
C PHE A 99 8.11 -3.98 13.38
N ASN A 100 9.20 -3.55 12.75
CA ASN A 100 9.32 -3.52 11.29
C ASN A 100 9.79 -4.90 10.78
N PRO A 101 9.12 -5.48 9.77
CA PRO A 101 9.58 -6.73 9.16
C PRO A 101 10.97 -6.53 8.55
N ARG A 102 11.91 -7.42 8.89
CA ARG A 102 13.25 -7.43 8.29
C ARG A 102 13.13 -7.93 6.86
N LEU A 103 13.60 -7.14 5.90
CA LEU A 103 13.56 -7.54 4.50
C LEU A 103 14.77 -8.41 4.17
N SER A 104 14.62 -9.34 3.22
CA SER A 104 15.75 -10.11 2.69
C SER A 104 16.89 -9.19 2.22
N GLN A 105 16.56 -8.02 1.67
CA GLN A 105 17.51 -6.99 1.29
C GLN A 105 18.35 -6.45 2.46
N ASP A 106 17.77 -6.33 3.66
CA ASP A 106 18.46 -5.82 4.85
C ASP A 106 19.53 -6.82 5.33
N SER A 107 19.24 -8.12 5.19
CA SER A 107 20.18 -9.23 5.52
C SER A 107 21.23 -9.45 4.41
N LEU A 108 20.82 -9.33 3.14
CA LEU A 108 21.68 -9.56 1.98
C LEU A 108 22.80 -8.51 1.89
N ARG A 109 22.64 -7.31 2.43
CA ARG A 109 23.66 -6.25 2.36
C ARG A 109 25.02 -6.63 2.95
N LYS A 110 25.09 -7.69 3.78
CA LYS A 110 26.30 -8.10 4.52
C LYS A 110 27.10 -9.23 3.86
N TYR A 111 26.53 -9.98 2.90
CA TYR A 111 27.13 -11.23 2.38
C TYR A 111 26.86 -11.50 0.89
N LEU A 112 26.80 -10.49 0.01
CA LEU A 112 26.59 -10.77 -1.42
C LEU A 112 27.84 -11.36 -2.08
N VAL A 113 27.97 -12.68 -1.96
CA VAL A 113 28.45 -13.57 -3.01
C VAL A 113 27.56 -13.37 -4.23
N GLU A 114 28.15 -13.38 -5.43
CA GLU A 114 27.50 -13.11 -6.72
C GLU A 114 26.05 -13.61 -6.77
N LEU A 115 25.09 -12.67 -6.79
CA LEU A 115 23.68 -13.01 -6.95
C LEU A 115 23.45 -13.51 -8.38
N HIS A 116 22.73 -14.62 -8.51
CA HIS A 116 22.17 -15.06 -9.79
C HIS A 116 21.45 -13.86 -10.48
N PRO A 117 21.61 -13.67 -11.80
CA PRO A 117 21.13 -12.47 -12.51
C PRO A 117 19.64 -12.17 -12.27
N THR A 118 18.78 -13.19 -12.16
CA THR A 118 17.36 -13.04 -11.80
C THR A 118 17.15 -12.46 -10.40
N ALA A 119 17.92 -12.91 -9.41
CA ALA A 119 17.85 -12.39 -8.05
C ALA A 119 18.37 -10.95 -7.99
N SER A 120 19.37 -10.61 -8.82
CA SER A 120 19.87 -9.25 -8.95
C SER A 120 18.81 -8.31 -9.53
N SER A 121 18.14 -8.72 -10.61
CA SER A 121 17.02 -7.97 -11.22
C SER A 121 15.87 -7.76 -10.22
N PHE A 122 15.46 -8.80 -9.51
CA PHE A 122 14.41 -8.70 -8.49
C PHE A 122 14.81 -7.80 -7.31
N LYS A 123 16.08 -7.82 -6.90
CA LYS A 123 16.62 -6.92 -5.88
C LYS A 123 16.56 -5.47 -6.36
N GLU A 124 16.97 -5.19 -7.59
CA GLU A 124 16.86 -3.85 -8.17
C GLU A 124 15.41 -3.37 -8.26
N MET A 125 14.50 -4.27 -8.66
CA MET A 125 13.06 -4.00 -8.68
C MET A 125 12.53 -3.58 -7.32
N LEU A 126 12.79 -4.37 -6.28
CA LEU A 126 12.38 -4.05 -4.92
C LEU A 126 13.03 -2.77 -4.39
N TYR A 127 14.29 -2.50 -4.75
CA TYR A 127 14.98 -1.26 -4.34
C TYR A 127 14.37 -0.02 -5.01
N LYS A 128 14.12 -0.07 -6.33
CA LYS A 128 13.47 1.00 -7.09
C LYS A 128 12.05 1.25 -6.58
N ALA A 129 11.28 0.19 -6.37
CA ALA A 129 9.97 0.21 -5.74
C ALA A 129 10.02 0.92 -4.38
N ARG A 130 10.90 0.47 -3.46
CA ARG A 130 11.02 1.08 -2.13
C ARG A 130 11.38 2.56 -2.20
N LYS A 131 12.38 2.94 -3.01
CA LYS A 131 12.78 4.34 -3.17
C LYS A 131 11.63 5.21 -3.69
N HIS A 132 10.83 4.68 -4.62
CA HIS A 132 9.67 5.39 -5.14
C HIS A 132 8.55 5.51 -4.10
N ALA A 133 8.25 4.45 -3.34
CA ALA A 133 7.26 4.51 -2.25
C ALA A 133 7.60 5.53 -1.17
N VAL A 134 8.86 5.62 -0.74
CA VAL A 134 9.29 6.62 0.24
C VAL A 134 9.01 8.02 -0.30
N ARG A 135 9.39 8.30 -1.55
CA ARG A 135 9.09 9.58 -2.22
C ARG A 135 7.58 9.84 -2.34
N CYS A 136 6.76 8.79 -2.46
CA CYS A 136 5.31 8.92 -2.52
C CYS A 136 4.66 9.32 -1.18
N MET A 137 5.32 9.02 -0.07
CA MET A 137 4.81 9.26 1.29
C MET A 137 5.31 10.58 1.91
N GLU A 138 6.33 11.20 1.32
CA GLU A 138 6.91 12.50 1.75
C GLU A 138 6.22 13.73 1.12
N CYS A 139 5.15 13.55 0.33
CA CYS A 139 4.36 14.63 -0.28
C CYS A 139 3.12 15.00 0.55
#